data_AF-C6L8X4-F1
#
_entry.id   AF-C6L8X4-F1
#
_cell.length_a   1.000
_cell.length_b   1.000
_cell.length_c   1.000
_cell.angle_alpha   90.00
_cell.angle_beta   90.00
_cell.angle_gamma   90.00
#
_symmetry.space_group_name_H-M   'P 1'
#
loop_
_entity.id
_entity.type
_entity.pdbx_description
1 polymer ?
#
loop_
_entity_poly.entity_id
_entity_poly.type
_entity_poly.pdbx_seq_one_letter_code
_entity_poly.pdbx_strand_id
1 'polypeptide(L)'
;MGKLDKIQKYVKKGKADKLAAIAYEKDKEARLAAIEGLGELISDEKALNTLVAILEDEDADVRRAVATALGKSEGSYVETQLRYCLGHEKDETVLEAARKSLERIKEKKA
;
A
#
# COMPACT_ATOMS: atom_id res chain seq x y z
N MET A 1 -12.06 19.68 11.38
CA MET A 1 -11.75 18.75 10.29
C MET A 1 -10.94 17.61 10.88
N GLY A 2 -11.51 16.41 10.86
CA GLY A 2 -10.91 15.21 11.43
C GLY A 2 -9.64 14.80 10.68
N LYS A 3 -8.88 13.88 11.26
CA LYS A 3 -7.63 13.39 10.66
C LYS A 3 -7.89 12.67 9.32
N LEU A 4 -8.96 11.87 9.25
CA LEU A 4 -9.39 11.21 8.02
C LEU A 4 -9.76 12.20 6.91
N ASP A 5 -10.47 13.29 7.25
CA ASP A 5 -10.78 14.34 6.28
C ASP A 5 -9.51 14.97 5.68
N LYS A 6 -8.46 15.17 6.52
CA LYS A 6 -7.17 15.69 6.06
C LYS A 6 -6.48 14.71 5.11
N ILE A 7 -6.52 13.42 5.41
CA ILE A 7 -5.98 12.35 4.53
C ILE A 7 -6.66 12.42 3.17
N GLN A 8 -7.99 12.46 3.13
CA GLN A 8 -8.75 12.58 1.88
C GLN A 8 -8.40 13.84 1.09
N LYS A 9 -8.15 14.97 1.78
CA LYS A 9 -7.67 16.19 1.14
C LYS A 9 -6.25 16.03 0.58
N TYR A 10 -5.37 15.26 1.22
CA TYR A 10 -4.02 14.99 0.71
C TYR A 10 -4.04 14.09 -0.53
N VAL A 11 -4.91 13.06 -0.55
CA VAL A 11 -5.13 12.22 -1.74
C VAL A 11 -5.54 13.08 -2.93
N LYS A 12 -6.61 13.88 -2.78
CA LYS A 12 -7.10 14.78 -3.84
C LYS A 12 -6.06 15.79 -4.33
N LYS A 13 -5.06 16.11 -3.52
CA LYS A 13 -4.00 17.08 -3.84
C LYS A 13 -2.69 16.41 -4.26
N GLY A 14 -2.64 15.09 -4.40
CA GLY A 14 -1.42 14.36 -4.73
C GLY A 14 -0.30 14.56 -3.71
N LYS A 15 -0.61 14.72 -2.42
CA LYS A 15 0.40 14.98 -1.37
C LYS A 15 0.95 13.69 -0.78
N ALA A 16 1.66 12.92 -1.60
CA ALA A 16 2.27 11.65 -1.21
C ALA A 16 3.17 11.78 0.04
N ASP A 17 4.00 12.82 0.13
CA ASP A 17 4.84 13.06 1.32
C ASP A 17 4.05 13.17 2.63
N LYS A 18 2.86 13.79 2.58
CA LYS A 18 2.02 13.97 3.77
C LYS A 18 1.32 12.69 4.17
N LEU A 19 0.86 11.91 3.18
CA LEU A 19 0.31 10.59 3.42
C LEU A 19 1.39 9.63 3.95
N ALA A 20 2.60 9.69 3.39
CA ALA A 20 3.72 8.90 3.84
C ALA A 20 4.05 9.15 5.31
N ALA A 21 4.06 10.42 5.75
CA ALA A 21 4.25 10.73 7.17
C ALA A 21 3.17 10.09 8.07
N ILE A 22 1.91 10.09 7.64
CA ILE A 22 0.79 9.52 8.41
C ILE A 22 0.84 7.99 8.45
N ALA A 23 1.34 7.35 7.39
CA ALA A 23 1.44 5.89 7.30
C ALA A 23 2.34 5.25 8.38
N TYR A 24 3.22 6.04 9.00
CA TYR A 24 4.11 5.62 10.11
C TYR A 24 3.66 6.10 11.50
N GLU A 25 2.51 6.76 11.62
CA GLU A 25 2.02 7.20 12.92
C GLU A 25 1.48 6.03 13.75
N LYS A 26 1.33 6.20 15.07
CA LYS A 26 0.84 5.14 15.96
C LYS A 26 -0.64 4.78 15.76
N ASP A 27 -1.40 5.71 15.22
CA ASP A 27 -2.85 5.59 15.05
C ASP A 27 -3.17 4.70 13.85
N LYS A 28 -3.47 3.42 14.12
CA LYS A 28 -3.71 2.40 13.10
C LYS A 28 -4.78 2.80 12.08
N GLU A 29 -5.86 3.44 12.51
CA GLU A 29 -6.92 3.87 11.58
C GLU A 29 -6.39 4.91 10.59
N ALA A 30 -5.64 5.91 11.09
CA ALA A 30 -5.01 6.90 10.23
C ALA A 30 -3.93 6.29 9.31
N ARG A 31 -3.15 5.31 9.80
CA ARG A 31 -2.17 4.59 8.98
C ARG A 31 -2.83 3.89 7.80
N LEU A 32 -3.90 3.12 8.07
CA LEU A 32 -4.62 2.37 7.05
C LEU A 32 -5.24 3.30 5.99
N ALA A 33 -5.86 4.39 6.42
CA ALA A 33 -6.40 5.40 5.51
C ALA A 33 -5.30 6.07 4.67
N ALA A 34 -4.12 6.31 5.26
CA ALA A 34 -2.98 6.86 4.52
C ALA A 34 -2.43 5.86 3.49
N ILE A 35 -2.30 4.57 3.85
CA ILE A 35 -1.87 3.49 2.95
C ILE A 35 -2.81 3.34 1.75
N GLU A 36 -4.13 3.35 2.00
CA GLU A 36 -5.13 3.35 0.93
C GLU A 36 -4.94 4.55 -0.01
N GLY A 37 -4.75 5.74 0.56
CA GLY A 37 -4.51 6.96 -0.18
C GLY A 37 -3.19 6.95 -0.98
N LEU A 38 -2.12 6.35 -0.44
CA LEU A 38 -0.86 6.15 -1.18
C LEU A 38 -1.07 5.18 -2.36
N GLY A 39 -1.93 4.18 -2.22
CA GLY A 39 -2.31 3.28 -3.31
C GLY A 39 -3.05 3.99 -4.46
N GLU A 40 -3.83 5.03 -4.18
CA GLU A 40 -4.43 5.89 -5.21
C GLU A 40 -3.39 6.75 -5.93
N LEU A 41 -2.26 7.02 -5.28
CA LEU A 41 -1.14 7.79 -5.82
C LEU A 41 0.03 6.90 -6.24
N ILE A 42 -0.21 5.63 -6.56
CA ILE A 42 0.85 4.63 -6.73
C ILE A 42 1.86 4.94 -7.86
N SER A 43 1.52 5.82 -8.80
CA SER A 43 2.42 6.33 -9.83
C SER A 43 3.43 7.36 -9.32
N ASP A 44 3.21 7.91 -8.13
CA ASP A 44 4.15 8.76 -7.42
C ASP A 44 5.23 7.89 -6.77
N GLU A 45 6.50 8.19 -7.06
CA GLU A 45 7.65 7.42 -6.57
C GLU A 45 7.71 7.38 -5.05
N LYS A 46 7.34 8.49 -4.37
CA LYS A 46 7.30 8.53 -2.91
C LYS A 46 6.24 7.60 -2.36
N ALA A 47 5.08 7.55 -3.01
CA ALA A 47 4.00 6.67 -2.60
C ALA A 47 4.40 5.19 -2.74
N LEU A 48 4.96 4.83 -3.90
CA LEU A 48 5.46 3.48 -4.16
C LEU A 48 6.54 3.07 -3.14
N ASN A 49 7.58 3.88 -2.98
CA ASN A 49 8.68 3.59 -2.05
C ASN A 49 8.20 3.47 -0.60
N THR A 50 7.22 4.30 -0.21
CA THR A 50 6.64 4.21 1.13
C THR A 50 5.85 2.92 1.32
N LEU A 51 5.03 2.54 0.36
CA LEU A 51 4.26 1.30 0.44
C LEU A 51 5.19 0.07 0.50
N VAL A 52 6.21 0.01 -0.35
CA VAL A 52 7.18 -1.10 -0.33
C VAL A 52 7.88 -1.22 1.02
N ALA A 53 8.25 -0.10 1.66
CA ALA A 53 8.87 -0.14 2.99
C ALA A 53 7.93 -0.68 4.08
N ILE A 54 6.61 -0.45 3.98
CA ILE A 54 5.62 -0.89 4.97
C ILE A 54 5.18 -2.35 4.73
N LEU A 55 5.64 -3.01 3.67
CA LEU A 55 5.44 -4.46 3.51
C LEU A 55 6.09 -5.28 4.63
N GLU A 56 7.03 -4.71 5.38
CA GLU A 56 7.70 -5.37 6.51
C GLU A 56 7.14 -4.90 7.87
N ASP A 57 6.00 -4.21 7.90
CA ASP A 57 5.40 -3.72 9.14
C ASP A 57 5.09 -4.84 10.14
N GLU A 58 5.20 -4.57 11.44
CA GLU A 58 4.91 -5.56 12.47
C GLU A 58 3.44 -6.01 12.47
N ASP A 59 2.51 -5.12 12.09
CA ASP A 59 1.07 -5.38 12.10
C ASP A 59 0.61 -6.02 10.78
N ALA A 60 0.05 -7.23 10.86
CA ALA A 60 -0.40 -7.97 9.69
C ALA A 60 -1.56 -7.27 8.93
N ASP A 61 -2.44 -6.54 9.61
CA ASP A 61 -3.50 -5.78 8.93
C ASP A 61 -2.91 -4.65 8.08
N VAL A 62 -1.83 -4.04 8.58
CA VAL A 62 -1.10 -3.00 7.86
C VAL A 62 -0.40 -3.59 6.64
N ARG A 63 0.34 -4.70 6.81
CA ARG A 63 0.97 -5.41 5.67
C ARG A 63 -0.05 -5.84 4.62
N ARG A 64 -1.22 -6.35 5.03
CA ARG A 64 -2.32 -6.73 4.13
C ARG A 64 -2.83 -5.53 3.33
N ALA A 65 -3.03 -4.38 4.00
CA ALA A 65 -3.47 -3.16 3.35
C ALA A 65 -2.45 -2.68 2.31
N VAL A 66 -1.17 -2.76 2.62
CA VAL A 66 -0.08 -2.44 1.69
C VAL A 66 -0.07 -3.39 0.48
N ALA A 67 -0.13 -4.70 0.70
CA ALA A 67 -0.18 -5.68 -0.39
C ALA A 67 -1.37 -5.43 -1.33
N THR A 68 -2.51 -5.02 -0.77
CA THR A 68 -3.69 -4.63 -1.54
C THR A 68 -3.47 -3.34 -2.33
N ALA A 69 -2.90 -2.31 -1.69
CA ALA A 69 -2.62 -1.01 -2.32
C ALA A 69 -1.62 -1.13 -3.49
N LEU A 70 -0.58 -1.95 -3.33
CA LEU A 70 0.39 -2.25 -4.38
C LEU A 70 -0.26 -2.86 -5.63
N GLY A 71 -1.28 -3.71 -5.47
CA GLY A 71 -2.03 -4.30 -6.60
C GLY A 71 -2.77 -3.30 -7.49
N LYS A 72 -2.83 -2.01 -7.12
CA LYS A 72 -3.35 -0.95 -7.99
C LYS A 72 -2.34 -0.56 -9.10
N SER A 73 -1.05 -0.78 -8.87
CA SER A 73 0.03 -0.52 -9.85
C SER A 73 -0.01 -1.51 -11.00
N GLU A 74 0.60 -1.13 -12.13
CA GLU A 74 0.89 -2.01 -13.28
C GLU A 74 2.40 -2.26 -13.44
N GLY A 75 3.22 -1.67 -12.57
CA GLY A 75 4.68 -1.71 -12.66
C GLY A 75 5.27 -3.09 -12.38
N SER A 76 6.27 -3.50 -13.18
CA SER A 76 7.04 -4.73 -12.97
C SER A 76 7.78 -4.78 -11.63
N TYR A 77 8.19 -3.62 -11.10
CA TYR A 77 8.80 -3.52 -9.78
C TYR A 77 7.84 -3.98 -8.68
N VAL A 78 6.58 -3.56 -8.74
CA VAL A 78 5.56 -3.97 -7.75
C VAL A 78 5.29 -5.47 -7.81
N GLU A 79 5.23 -6.03 -9.01
CA GLU A 79 5.13 -7.48 -9.18
C GLU A 79 6.28 -8.21 -8.47
N THR A 80 7.51 -7.70 -8.59
CA THR A 80 8.69 -8.26 -7.91
C THR A 80 8.53 -8.22 -6.39
N GLN A 81 8.06 -7.10 -5.83
CA GLN A 81 7.86 -6.94 -4.39
C GLN A 81 6.76 -7.87 -3.84
N LEU A 82 5.65 -8.02 -4.56
CA LEU A 82 4.57 -8.93 -4.17
C LEU A 82 5.01 -10.40 -4.24
N ARG A 83 5.83 -10.78 -5.22
CA ARG A 83 6.43 -12.13 -5.28
C ARG A 83 7.41 -12.39 -4.13
N TYR A 84 8.22 -11.39 -3.76
CA TYR A 84 9.09 -11.49 -2.60
C TYR A 84 8.28 -11.70 -1.32
N CYS A 85 7.19 -10.94 -1.15
CA CYS A 85 6.26 -11.08 -0.03
C CYS A 85 5.73 -12.53 0.10
N LEU A 86 5.31 -13.17 -1.01
CA LEU A 86 4.85 -14.56 -0.99
C LEU A 86 5.88 -15.58 -0.46
N GLY A 87 7.18 -15.28 -0.53
CA GLY A 87 8.24 -16.15 -0.03
C GLY A 87 8.64 -15.92 1.43
N HIS A 88 8.25 -14.77 2.01
CA HIS A 88 8.76 -14.32 3.32
C HIS A 88 7.65 -14.01 4.34
N GLU A 89 6.41 -13.90 3.87
CA GLU A 89 5.24 -13.67 4.72
C GLU A 89 4.70 -14.99 5.30
N LYS A 90 4.18 -14.90 6.53
CA LYS A 90 3.59 -16.04 7.27
C LYS A 90 2.10 -15.87 7.51
N ASP A 91 1.61 -14.63 7.51
CA ASP A 91 0.19 -14.35 7.69
C ASP A 91 -0.58 -14.66 6.40
N GLU A 92 -1.52 -15.61 6.50
CA GLU A 92 -2.27 -16.08 5.33
C GLU A 92 -3.14 -14.98 4.71
N THR A 93 -3.62 -14.02 5.49
CA THR A 93 -4.45 -12.92 4.96
C THR A 93 -3.61 -11.96 4.12
N VAL A 94 -2.34 -11.76 4.49
CA VAL A 94 -1.39 -10.97 3.70
C VAL A 94 -0.99 -11.73 2.43
N LEU A 95 -0.71 -13.03 2.54
CA LEU A 95 -0.41 -13.88 1.38
C LEU A 95 -1.54 -13.87 0.36
N GLU A 96 -2.78 -14.01 0.82
CA GLU A 96 -3.96 -13.97 -0.04
C GLU A 96 -4.14 -12.60 -0.73
N ALA A 97 -3.89 -11.50 -0.02
CA ALA A 97 -3.89 -10.18 -0.62
C ALA A 97 -2.81 -10.04 -1.70
N ALA A 98 -1.60 -10.54 -1.45
CA ALA A 98 -0.51 -10.51 -2.42
C ALA A 98 -0.83 -11.34 -3.68
N ARG A 99 -1.41 -12.55 -3.53
CA ARG A 99 -1.85 -13.38 -4.66
C ARG A 99 -2.90 -12.67 -5.52
N LYS A 100 -3.95 -12.13 -4.90
CA LYS A 100 -5.00 -11.37 -5.60
C LYS A 100 -4.44 -10.15 -6.34
N SER A 101 -3.52 -9.42 -5.70
CA SER A 101 -2.86 -8.27 -6.31
C SER A 101 -2.04 -8.67 -7.55
N LEU A 102 -1.33 -9.80 -7.50
CA LEU A 102 -0.59 -10.33 -8.65
C LEU A 102 -1.51 -10.77 -9.79
N GLU A 103 -2.65 -11.41 -9.49
CA GLU A 103 -3.67 -11.76 -10.48
C GLU A 103 -4.19 -10.51 -11.20
N ARG A 104 -4.56 -9.47 -10.45
CA ARG A 104 -5.00 -8.19 -11.01
C ARG A 104 -3.94 -7.53 -11.89
N ILE A 105 -2.67 -7.55 -11.48
CA ILE A 105 -1.56 -7.01 -12.29
C ILE A 105 -1.45 -7.77 -13.61
N LYS A 106 -1.61 -9.10 -13.59
CA LYS A 106 -1.58 -9.93 -14.80
C LYS A 106 -2.74 -9.60 -15.73
N GLU A 107 -3.96 -9.43 -15.20
CA GLU A 107 -5.15 -9.08 -15.99
C GLU A 107 -5.01 -7.72 -16.68
N LYS A 108 -4.41 -6.73 -16.01
CA LYS A 108 -4.20 -5.39 -16.58
C LYS A 108 -3.12 -5.34 -17.67
N LYS A 109 -2.17 -6.28 -17.64
CA LYS A 109 -1.09 -6.40 -18.65
C LYS A 109 -1.50 -7.22 -19.88
N ALA A 110 -2.60 -7.97 -19.79
CA ALA A 110 -3.12 -8.82 -20.86
C ALA A 110 -3.91 -8.00 -21.89
#